data_AF-A0A819MKC3-F1
#
_entry.id   AF-A0A819MKC3-F1
#
_cell.length_a   1.000
_cell.length_b   1.000
_cell.length_c   1.000
_cell.angle_alpha   90.00
_cell.angle_beta   90.00
_cell.angle_gamma   90.00
#
_symmetry.space_group_name_H-M   'P 1'
#
loop_
_entity.id
_entity.type
_entity.pdbx_description
1 polymer ?
#
loop_
_entity_poly.entity_id
_entity_poly.type
_entity_poly.pdbx_seq_one_letter_code
_entity_poly.pdbx_strand_id
1 'polypeptide(L)'
;MEVVAWIAVCLFDCRLEGGFVRDWVVGNYSSKPNNLPPQNWVHYDPKSGIPMIHKDVVPSDLDCHLPAVKQFDVEAFLDALYGYGIIAKVFRQYWRYVLLVDENTKTGPFTMDLIEPHIALTHDRIDFDVSNLSLEKLYTRDLGMRVDITGNSHSIQLETIVEHIRKKEFQVLRAIDGENGPNTSGTVAERNRGSSH
;
A
#
# COMPACT_ATOMS: atom_id res chain seq x y z
N MET A 1 3.41 -7.88 0.33
CA MET A 1 2.58 -6.72 0.71
C MET A 1 1.44 -6.46 -0.27
N GLU A 2 1.68 -6.08 -1.54
CA GLU A 2 0.59 -5.79 -2.51
C GLU A 2 -0.44 -6.92 -2.67
N VAL A 3 0.01 -8.18 -2.70
CA VAL A 3 -0.91 -9.35 -2.75
C VAL A 3 -1.82 -9.38 -1.52
N VAL A 4 -1.29 -9.09 -0.32
CA VAL A 4 -2.07 -9.05 0.92
C VAL A 4 -3.09 -7.92 0.89
N ALA A 5 -2.71 -6.75 0.39
CA ALA A 5 -3.61 -5.62 0.19
C ALA A 5 -4.79 -5.99 -0.73
N TRP A 6 -4.52 -6.64 -1.86
CA TRP A 6 -5.56 -7.10 -2.79
C TRP A 6 -6.49 -8.15 -2.17
N ILE A 7 -5.96 -9.13 -1.44
CA ILE A 7 -6.77 -10.13 -0.74
C ILE A 7 -7.70 -9.43 0.27
N ALA A 8 -7.16 -8.55 1.10
CA ALA A 8 -7.93 -7.83 2.12
C ALA A 8 -9.10 -7.05 1.50
N VAL A 9 -8.86 -6.34 0.40
CA VAL A 9 -9.87 -5.47 -0.21
C VAL A 9 -10.87 -6.25 -1.06
N CYS A 10 -10.41 -7.17 -1.92
CA CYS A 10 -11.29 -7.86 -2.86
C CYS A 10 -12.08 -9.01 -2.23
N LEU A 11 -11.47 -9.76 -1.31
CA LEU A 11 -12.11 -10.95 -0.71
C LEU A 11 -12.76 -10.64 0.64
N PHE A 12 -12.19 -9.72 1.41
CA PHE A 12 -12.62 -9.46 2.79
C PHE A 12 -13.29 -8.11 3.01
N ASP A 13 -13.42 -7.28 1.98
CA ASP A 13 -14.06 -5.94 2.01
C ASP A 13 -13.41 -5.01 3.04
N CYS A 14 -12.11 -5.18 3.30
CA CYS A 14 -11.35 -4.22 4.08
C CYS A 14 -11.11 -2.94 3.25
N ARG A 15 -10.90 -1.83 3.95
CA ARG A 15 -10.44 -0.57 3.36
C ARG A 15 -9.00 -0.32 3.77
N LEU A 16 -8.13 -0.08 2.80
CA LEU A 16 -6.70 0.14 3.04
C LEU A 16 -6.39 1.63 3.02
N GLU A 17 -5.60 2.11 3.98
CA GLU A 17 -5.19 3.51 4.11
C GLU A 17 -3.70 3.63 4.48
N GLY A 18 -3.22 4.87 4.62
CA GLY A 18 -1.93 5.15 5.24
C GLY A 18 -0.71 5.13 4.30
N GLY A 19 0.45 4.90 4.91
CA GLY A 19 1.76 5.06 4.27
C GLY A 19 1.96 4.16 3.06
N PHE A 20 1.43 2.93 3.08
CA PHE A 20 1.52 2.02 1.94
C PHE A 20 0.87 2.59 0.67
N VAL A 21 -0.31 3.19 0.79
CA VAL A 21 -1.01 3.75 -0.37
C VAL A 21 -0.26 4.98 -0.89
N ARG A 22 0.10 5.90 0.00
CA ARG A 22 0.80 7.14 -0.36
C ARG A 22 2.20 6.87 -0.91
N ASP A 23 3.01 6.13 -0.18
CA ASP A 23 4.45 6.05 -0.42
C ASP A 23 4.79 4.96 -1.44
N TRP A 24 4.18 3.78 -1.34
CA TRP A 24 4.49 2.66 -2.22
C TRP A 24 3.62 2.66 -3.49
N VAL A 25 2.29 2.69 -3.36
CA VAL A 25 1.40 2.60 -4.53
C VAL A 25 1.46 3.86 -5.39
N VAL A 26 1.40 5.05 -4.78
CA VAL A 26 1.43 6.33 -5.51
C VAL A 26 2.86 6.83 -5.72
N GLY A 27 3.67 6.86 -4.67
CA GLY A 27 5.03 7.41 -4.71
C GLY A 27 6.11 6.49 -5.29
N ASN A 28 5.85 5.17 -5.36
CA ASN A 28 6.84 4.15 -5.72
C ASN A 28 8.13 4.25 -4.88
N TYR A 29 8.01 4.67 -3.63
CA TYR A 29 9.11 4.80 -2.68
C TYR A 29 9.46 3.44 -2.08
N SER A 30 10.75 3.11 -2.07
CA SER A 30 11.26 1.94 -1.37
C SER A 30 12.58 2.24 -0.71
N SER A 31 12.72 1.80 0.54
CA SER A 31 13.97 1.88 1.29
C SER A 31 14.17 0.62 2.12
N LYS A 32 15.43 0.30 2.36
CA LYS A 32 15.85 -0.82 3.20
C LYS A 32 16.96 -0.34 4.14
N PRO A 33 17.02 -0.87 5.38
CA PRO A 33 18.12 -0.56 6.29
C PRO A 33 19.46 -0.95 5.68
N ASN A 34 20.43 -0.04 5.72
CA ASN A 34 21.80 -0.35 5.30
C ASN A 34 22.43 -1.33 6.31
N ASN A 35 22.99 -2.44 5.81
CA ASN A 35 23.71 -3.45 6.60
C ASN A 35 22.87 -4.24 7.62
N LEU A 36 21.54 -4.26 7.51
CA LEU A 36 20.70 -5.17 8.29
C LEU A 36 20.02 -6.19 7.37
N PRO A 37 20.22 -7.50 7.60
CA PRO A 37 19.52 -8.52 6.83
C PRO A 37 18.02 -8.57 7.23
N PRO A 38 17.12 -9.03 6.33
CA PRO A 38 15.68 -8.95 6.57
C PRO A 38 15.17 -9.63 7.84
N GLN A 39 15.85 -10.67 8.33
CA GLN A 39 15.47 -11.35 9.57
C GLN A 39 15.60 -10.45 10.81
N ASN A 40 16.37 -9.36 10.71
CA ASN A 40 16.60 -8.41 11.78
C ASN A 40 15.75 -7.14 11.64
N TRP A 41 14.81 -7.10 10.68
CA TRP A 41 13.93 -5.95 10.49
C TRP A 41 12.74 -5.95 11.45
N VAL A 42 12.51 -7.04 12.20
CA VAL A 42 11.44 -7.11 13.20
C VAL A 42 12.01 -6.83 14.57
N HIS A 43 11.37 -5.91 15.29
CA HIS A 43 11.57 -5.67 16.70
C HIS A 43 10.26 -5.93 17.43
N TYR A 44 10.32 -6.40 18.67
CA TYR A 44 9.13 -6.65 19.48
C TYR A 44 9.06 -5.62 20.59
N ASP A 45 7.93 -4.95 20.74
CA ASP A 45 7.71 -4.02 21.84
C ASP A 45 7.81 -4.79 23.17
N PRO A 46 8.69 -4.39 24.11
CA PRO A 46 8.97 -5.18 25.31
C PRO A 46 7.80 -5.25 26.30
N LYS A 47 6.79 -4.37 26.18
CA LYS A 47 5.63 -4.34 27.09
C LYS A 47 4.45 -5.14 26.53
N SER A 48 4.18 -4.97 25.25
CA SER A 48 3.00 -5.51 24.57
C SER A 48 3.31 -6.75 23.74
N GLY A 49 4.58 -7.04 23.46
CA GLY A 49 5.01 -8.14 22.60
C GLY A 49 4.62 -7.97 21.13
N ILE A 50 4.19 -6.77 20.74
CA ILE A 50 3.71 -6.48 19.39
C ILE A 50 4.90 -6.28 18.45
N PRO A 51 4.89 -6.91 17.26
CA PRO A 51 5.93 -6.73 16.28
C PRO A 51 5.89 -5.31 15.70
N MET A 52 7.07 -4.75 15.49
CA MET A 52 7.31 -3.47 14.85
C MET A 52 8.37 -3.66 13.78
N ILE A 53 8.15 -3.08 12.62
CA ILE A 53 9.13 -3.11 11.54
C ILE A 53 10.15 -1.99 11.73
N HIS A 54 11.40 -2.26 11.38
CA HIS A 54 12.47 -1.28 11.39
C HIS A 54 12.08 -0.06 10.54
N LYS A 55 12.16 1.15 11.13
CA LYS A 55 11.66 2.41 10.56
C LYS A 55 12.17 2.77 9.15
N ASP A 56 13.34 2.27 8.77
CA ASP A 56 13.94 2.54 7.46
C ASP A 56 13.44 1.57 6.36
N VAL A 57 12.59 0.60 6.69
CA VAL A 57 11.92 -0.28 5.72
C VAL A 57 10.71 0.45 5.16
N VAL A 58 10.69 0.68 3.85
CA VAL A 58 9.53 1.22 3.14
C VAL A 58 9.19 0.33 1.95
N PRO A 59 7.95 -0.15 1.83
CA PRO A 59 6.85 -0.01 2.80
C PRO A 59 7.02 -0.94 4.01
N SER A 60 6.64 -0.46 5.19
CA SER A 60 6.76 -1.17 6.47
C SER A 60 5.51 -1.98 6.82
N ASP A 61 4.34 -1.45 6.50
CA ASP A 61 3.08 -1.90 7.08
C ASP A 61 1.87 -1.63 6.17
N LEU A 62 0.74 -2.26 6.52
CA LEU A 62 -0.57 -2.08 5.90
C LEU A 62 -1.60 -1.69 6.96
N ASP A 63 -2.23 -0.53 6.83
CA ASP A 63 -3.33 -0.11 7.70
C ASP A 63 -4.67 -0.45 7.06
N CYS A 64 -5.34 -1.49 7.56
CA CYS A 64 -6.61 -1.97 7.05
C CYS A 64 -7.75 -1.76 8.04
N HIS A 65 -8.72 -0.95 7.64
CA HIS A 65 -10.01 -0.86 8.32
C HIS A 65 -10.85 -2.08 7.99
N LEU A 66 -11.32 -2.74 9.05
CA LEU A 66 -12.24 -3.86 8.94
C LEU A 66 -13.62 -3.38 8.47
N PRO A 67 -14.39 -4.26 7.80
CA PRO A 67 -15.72 -3.91 7.31
C PRO A 67 -16.67 -3.55 8.47
N ALA A 68 -17.41 -2.45 8.33
CA ALA A 68 -18.30 -1.96 9.38
C ALA A 68 -19.60 -2.78 9.53
N VAL A 69 -20.03 -3.47 8.47
CA VAL A 69 -21.36 -4.11 8.38
C VAL A 69 -21.32 -5.63 8.46
N LYS A 70 -20.14 -6.24 8.45
CA LYS A 70 -19.97 -7.69 8.55
C LYS A 70 -18.87 -8.05 9.52
N GLN A 71 -19.02 -9.18 10.20
CA GLN A 71 -17.97 -9.71 11.05
C GLN A 71 -16.78 -10.11 10.18
N PHE A 72 -15.58 -9.70 10.58
CA PHE A 72 -14.35 -10.13 9.95
C PHE A 72 -13.90 -11.46 10.55
N ASP A 73 -13.66 -12.45 9.70
CA ASP A 73 -13.14 -13.76 10.09
C ASP A 73 -11.62 -13.78 9.82
N VAL A 74 -10.85 -13.65 10.90
CA VAL A 74 -9.38 -13.63 10.83
C VAL A 74 -8.80 -14.98 10.41
N GLU A 75 -9.42 -16.09 10.79
CA GLU A 75 -8.93 -17.43 10.43
C GLU A 75 -9.13 -17.66 8.93
N ALA A 76 -10.31 -17.32 8.39
CA ALA A 76 -10.56 -17.37 6.96
C ALA A 76 -9.59 -16.46 6.16
N PHE A 77 -9.22 -15.31 6.73
CA PHE A 77 -8.21 -14.43 6.13
C PHE A 77 -6.83 -15.09 6.11
N LEU A 78 -6.40 -15.71 7.21
CA LEU A 78 -5.14 -16.45 7.27
C LEU A 78 -5.11 -17.63 6.30
N ASP A 79 -6.20 -18.38 6.18
CA ASP A 79 -6.33 -19.48 5.22
C ASP A 79 -6.18 -18.99 3.77
N ALA A 80 -6.79 -17.84 3.45
CA ALA A 80 -6.65 -17.22 2.14
C ALA A 80 -5.19 -16.81 1.86
N LEU A 81 -4.51 -16.18 2.83
CA LEU A 81 -3.08 -15.85 2.70
C LEU A 81 -2.22 -17.10 2.48
N TYR A 82 -2.48 -18.15 3.27
CA TYR A 82 -1.75 -19.42 3.16
C TYR A 82 -1.95 -20.09 1.80
N GLY A 83 -3.15 -19.99 1.20
CA GLY A 83 -3.44 -20.45 -0.16
C GLY A 83 -2.53 -19.83 -1.23
N TYR A 84 -2.00 -18.63 -0.96
CA TYR A 84 -1.02 -17.97 -1.81
C TYR A 84 0.44 -18.15 -1.32
N GLY A 85 0.69 -18.99 -0.32
CA GLY A 85 2.02 -19.22 0.24
C GLY A 85 2.54 -18.07 1.10
N ILE A 86 1.65 -17.21 1.60
CA ILE A 86 1.97 -16.10 2.50
C ILE A 86 1.70 -16.57 3.94
N ILE A 87 2.69 -16.42 4.81
CA ILE A 87 2.58 -16.88 6.21
C ILE A 87 2.45 -15.67 7.10
N ALA A 88 1.41 -15.65 7.94
CA ALA A 88 1.17 -14.58 8.90
C ALA A 88 1.02 -15.12 10.33
N LYS A 89 1.54 -14.38 11.30
CA LYS A 89 1.29 -14.58 12.74
C LYS A 89 0.39 -13.48 13.25
N VAL A 90 -0.62 -13.83 14.05
CA VAL A 90 -1.58 -12.87 14.60
C VAL A 90 -1.21 -12.51 16.03
N PHE A 91 -1.21 -11.22 16.32
CA PHE A 91 -1.05 -10.65 17.66
C PHE A 91 -2.30 -9.82 17.96
N ARG A 92 -2.99 -10.12 19.07
CA ARG A 92 -4.24 -9.43 19.42
C ARG A 92 -3.96 -8.29 20.39
N GLN A 93 -4.46 -7.11 20.06
CA GLN A 93 -4.66 -6.01 21.01
C GLN A 93 -6.15 -5.78 21.22
N TYR A 94 -6.51 -5.03 22.26
CA TYR A 94 -7.92 -4.77 22.60
C TYR A 94 -8.74 -4.12 21.48
N TRP A 95 -8.07 -3.43 20.55
CA TRP A 95 -8.70 -2.55 19.56
C TRP A 95 -8.33 -2.87 18.09
N ARG A 96 -7.38 -3.80 17.87
CA ARG A 96 -6.96 -4.25 16.53
C ARG A 96 -6.33 -5.64 16.56
N TYR A 97 -6.17 -6.24 15.39
CA TYR A 97 -5.23 -7.34 15.19
C TYR A 97 -3.99 -6.82 14.49
N VAL A 98 -2.81 -7.24 14.95
CA VAL A 98 -1.54 -6.96 14.27
C VAL A 98 -1.07 -8.27 13.67
N LEU A 99 -0.90 -8.31 12.36
CA LEU A 99 -0.36 -9.46 11.64
C LEU A 99 1.11 -9.19 11.34
N LEU A 100 2.00 -10.12 11.70
CA LEU A 100 3.36 -10.16 11.18
C LEU A 100 3.40 -11.12 10.00
N VAL A 101 3.67 -10.58 8.82
CA VAL A 101 3.66 -11.34 7.58
C VAL A 101 5.09 -11.61 7.13
N ASP A 102 5.34 -12.84 6.67
CA ASP A 102 6.56 -13.24 5.96
C ASP A 102 7.88 -13.00 6.73
N GLU A 103 7.83 -13.16 8.07
CA GLU A 103 8.93 -12.88 9.02
C GLU A 103 10.32 -13.37 8.56
N ASN A 104 10.38 -14.58 8.03
CA ASN A 104 11.63 -15.27 7.68
C ASN A 104 11.91 -15.34 6.18
N THR A 105 11.19 -14.55 5.38
CA THR A 105 11.32 -14.57 3.92
C THR A 105 12.45 -13.66 3.42
N LYS A 106 12.93 -13.93 2.21
CA LYS A 106 13.98 -13.10 1.56
C LYS A 106 13.47 -11.73 1.11
N THR A 107 12.17 -11.59 0.85
CA THR A 107 11.53 -10.32 0.48
C THR A 107 11.42 -9.38 1.66
N GLY A 108 11.43 -9.94 2.88
CA GLY A 108 11.43 -9.23 4.14
C GLY A 108 10.05 -9.17 4.79
N PRO A 109 10.03 -9.04 6.12
CA PRO A 109 8.81 -8.95 6.92
C PRO A 109 8.05 -7.65 6.66
N PHE A 110 6.75 -7.68 6.94
CA PHE A 110 5.96 -6.47 7.13
C PHE A 110 4.83 -6.72 8.11
N THR A 111 4.27 -5.63 8.66
CA THR A 111 3.09 -5.72 9.53
C THR A 111 1.81 -5.36 8.79
N MET A 112 0.68 -5.82 9.31
CA MET A 112 -0.64 -5.40 8.85
C MET A 112 -1.54 -5.19 10.07
N ASP A 113 -2.08 -3.99 10.20
CA ASP A 113 -3.04 -3.64 11.23
C ASP A 113 -4.46 -3.83 10.69
N LEU A 114 -5.24 -4.65 11.39
CA LEU A 114 -6.66 -4.85 11.15
C LEU A 114 -7.44 -4.07 12.22
N ILE A 115 -7.87 -2.87 11.85
CA ILE A 115 -8.45 -1.87 12.74
C ILE A 115 -9.96 -2.07 12.83
N GLU A 116 -10.46 -2.21 14.05
CA GLU A 116 -11.88 -2.42 14.30
C GLU A 116 -12.73 -1.17 13.96
N PRO A 117 -13.96 -1.32 13.42
CA PRO A 117 -14.76 -0.18 12.96
C PRO A 117 -15.09 0.85 14.06
N HIS A 118 -15.27 0.40 15.31
CA HIS A 118 -15.59 1.28 16.43
C HIS A 118 -14.41 2.17 16.88
N ILE A 119 -13.19 1.85 16.43
CA ILE A 119 -11.95 2.59 16.73
C ILE A 119 -11.61 3.55 15.59
N ALA A 120 -12.01 3.24 14.35
CA ALA A 120 -11.80 4.10 13.19
C ALA A 120 -12.28 5.55 13.43
N LEU A 121 -13.42 5.73 14.11
CA LEU A 121 -13.96 7.05 14.51
C LEU A 121 -13.01 7.90 15.37
N THR A 122 -12.07 7.28 16.07
CA THR A 122 -11.05 7.96 16.89
C THR A 122 -9.71 8.15 16.15
N HIS A 123 -9.41 7.28 15.18
CA HIS A 123 -8.26 7.43 14.28
C HIS A 123 -8.48 8.56 13.26
N ASP A 124 -9.69 8.67 12.70
CA ASP A 124 -10.09 9.70 11.73
C ASP A 124 -10.01 11.14 12.27
N ARG A 125 -9.95 11.33 13.60
CA ARG A 125 -10.03 12.65 14.25
C ARG A 125 -8.68 13.26 14.65
N ILE A 126 -7.57 12.53 14.54
CA ILE A 126 -6.26 13.00 15.04
C ILE A 126 -5.21 13.16 13.93
N ASP A 127 -5.37 12.53 12.76
CA ASP A 127 -4.46 12.74 11.61
C ASP A 127 -5.06 13.72 10.59
N PHE A 128 -5.03 15.01 10.91
CA PHE A 128 -5.42 16.09 9.99
C PHE A 128 -4.42 16.31 8.82
N ASP A 129 -3.35 15.52 8.73
CA ASP A 129 -2.25 15.74 7.76
C ASP A 129 -1.97 14.56 6.79
N VAL A 130 -2.72 13.46 6.89
CA VAL A 130 -2.54 12.30 5.99
C VAL A 130 -3.65 12.28 4.94
N SER A 131 -3.43 13.10 3.90
CA SER A 131 -4.21 13.19 2.66
C SER A 131 -4.97 11.89 2.27
N ASN A 132 -6.30 11.86 2.49
CA ASN A 132 -7.44 11.23 1.80
C ASN A 132 -7.24 10.03 0.82
N LEU A 133 -6.17 9.25 0.91
CA LEU A 133 -5.90 8.12 0.00
C LEU A 133 -6.34 6.82 0.67
N SER A 134 -7.52 6.33 0.28
CA SER A 134 -8.08 5.07 0.77
C SER A 134 -8.55 4.18 -0.37
N LEU A 135 -8.44 2.85 -0.21
CA LEU A 135 -8.86 1.88 -1.22
C LEU A 135 -10.11 1.10 -0.79
N GLU A 136 -11.12 1.00 -1.66
CA GLU A 136 -12.37 0.27 -1.41
C GLU A 136 -12.72 -0.70 -2.57
N LYS A 137 -13.45 -1.78 -2.26
CA LYS A 137 -13.78 -2.92 -3.15
C LYS A 137 -14.42 -2.57 -4.50
N LEU A 138 -14.99 -1.39 -4.66
CA LEU A 138 -15.59 -0.91 -5.93
C LEU A 138 -14.81 0.24 -6.58
N TYR A 139 -13.75 0.71 -5.92
CA TYR A 139 -12.85 1.79 -6.37
C TYR A 139 -11.40 1.27 -6.47
N THR A 140 -11.25 0.02 -6.91
CA THR A 140 -9.95 -0.66 -7.05
C THR A 140 -9.03 -0.04 -8.10
N ARG A 141 -9.58 0.86 -8.96
CA ARG A 141 -8.84 1.65 -9.95
C ARG A 141 -7.94 2.72 -9.32
N ASP A 142 -8.11 2.97 -8.02
CA ASP A 142 -7.29 3.91 -7.25
C ASP A 142 -6.08 3.22 -6.60
N LEU A 143 -6.00 1.88 -6.64
CA LEU A 143 -4.72 1.19 -6.54
C LEU A 143 -4.02 1.39 -7.88
N GLY A 144 -2.99 2.23 -7.94
CA GLY A 144 -2.30 2.60 -9.17
C GLY A 144 -1.70 1.42 -9.93
N MET A 145 -2.52 0.70 -10.68
CA MET A 145 -2.15 -0.24 -11.74
C MET A 145 -3.17 -0.07 -12.87
N ARG A 146 -2.91 0.88 -13.77
CA ARG A 146 -3.65 0.94 -15.04
C ARG A 146 -3.12 -0.15 -15.96
N VAL A 147 -3.82 -1.27 -16.04
CA VAL A 147 -3.62 -2.29 -17.08
C VAL A 147 -4.07 -1.67 -18.41
N ASP A 148 -3.16 -1.57 -19.39
CA ASP A 148 -3.54 -1.21 -20.75
C ASP A 148 -4.27 -2.39 -21.40
N ILE A 149 -5.59 -2.39 -21.30
CA ILE A 149 -6.49 -3.41 -21.86
C ILE A 149 -6.76 -3.18 -23.36
N THR A 150 -6.13 -2.20 -24.02
CA THR A 150 -6.37 -1.93 -25.44
C THR A 150 -5.70 -2.96 -26.36
N GLY A 151 -4.67 -3.67 -25.88
CA GLY A 151 -3.90 -4.62 -26.67
C GLY A 151 -4.27 -6.10 -26.53
N ASN A 152 -4.87 -6.52 -25.41
CA ASN A 152 -5.29 -7.91 -25.17
C ASN A 152 -6.40 -7.98 -24.10
N SER A 153 -7.38 -8.86 -24.33
CA SER A 153 -8.45 -9.15 -23.37
C SER A 153 -7.91 -9.96 -22.19
N HIS A 154 -7.21 -9.32 -21.26
CA HIS A 154 -6.80 -9.96 -20.02
C HIS A 154 -7.99 -10.04 -19.07
N SER A 155 -8.27 -11.25 -18.58
CA SER A 155 -9.20 -11.49 -17.48
C SER A 155 -8.62 -10.84 -16.21
N ILE A 156 -9.33 -9.86 -15.64
CA ILE A 156 -9.00 -9.20 -14.35
C ILE A 156 -9.45 -10.12 -13.20
N GLN A 157 -8.95 -11.36 -13.21
CA GLN A 157 -9.11 -12.29 -12.10
C GLN A 157 -8.00 -12.04 -11.08
N LEU A 158 -8.30 -12.19 -9.80
CA LEU A 158 -7.36 -11.93 -8.71
C LEU A 158 -6.09 -12.77 -8.88
N GLU A 159 -6.24 -14.01 -9.33
CA GLU A 159 -5.17 -14.95 -9.61
C GLU A 159 -4.18 -14.37 -10.64
N THR A 160 -4.69 -13.79 -11.73
CA THR A 160 -3.90 -13.13 -12.78
C THR A 160 -3.17 -11.88 -12.26
N ILE A 161 -3.85 -11.07 -11.42
CA ILE A 161 -3.25 -9.89 -10.79
C ILE A 161 -2.09 -10.30 -9.87
N VAL A 162 -2.33 -11.29 -9.00
CA VAL A 162 -1.31 -11.82 -8.09
C VAL A 162 -0.13 -12.40 -8.87
N GLU A 163 -0.41 -13.11 -9.97
CA GLU A 163 0.63 -13.68 -10.82
C GLU A 163 1.53 -12.61 -11.44
N HIS A 164 0.98 -11.58 -12.12
CA HIS A 164 1.88 -10.60 -12.74
C HIS A 164 2.53 -9.62 -11.74
N ILE A 165 1.94 -9.39 -10.55
CA ILE A 165 2.62 -8.71 -9.43
C ILE A 165 3.88 -9.48 -9.04
N ARG A 166 3.76 -10.81 -8.87
CA ARG A 166 4.90 -11.67 -8.53
C ARG A 166 5.99 -11.65 -9.60
N LYS A 167 5.60 -11.62 -10.88
CA LYS A 167 6.53 -11.56 -12.01
C LYS A 167 7.12 -10.18 -12.27
N LYS A 168 6.70 -9.14 -11.55
CA LYS A 168 7.09 -7.73 -11.78
C LYS A 168 6.80 -7.25 -13.21
N GLU A 169 5.75 -7.79 -13.83
CA GLU A 169 5.38 -7.48 -15.22
C GLU A 169 4.45 -6.25 -15.32
N PHE A 170 3.97 -5.72 -14.20
CA PHE A 170 3.20 -4.48 -14.17
C PHE A 170 4.10 -3.25 -14.00
N GLN A 171 3.91 -2.25 -14.87
CA GLN A 171 4.63 -0.97 -14.86
C GLN A 171 3.69 0.17 -14.46
N VAL A 172 4.22 1.15 -13.71
CA VAL A 172 3.51 2.38 -13.33
C VAL A 172 3.45 3.32 -14.54
N LEU A 173 2.24 3.61 -15.04
CA LEU A 173 2.04 4.43 -16.26
C LEU A 173 1.90 5.95 -16.00
N ARG A 174 2.01 6.42 -14.75
CA ARG A 174 2.04 7.86 -14.45
C ARG A 174 3.48 8.27 -14.14
N ALA A 175 3.92 9.38 -14.72
CA ALA A 175 5.17 9.99 -14.31
C ALA A 175 5.10 10.33 -12.82
N ILE A 176 6.17 10.02 -12.09
CA ILE A 176 6.37 10.48 -10.72
C ILE A 176 6.34 12.00 -10.79
N ASP A 177 5.48 12.65 -9.99
CA ASP A 177 5.53 14.09 -9.83
C ASP A 177 6.87 14.47 -9.20
N GLY A 178 7.87 14.81 -10.04
CA GLY A 178 9.05 15.55 -9.62
C GLY A 178 10.46 15.02 -9.92
N GLU A 179 10.73 14.37 -11.07
CA GLU A 179 12.02 14.58 -11.75
C GLU A 179 11.79 15.48 -12.97
N ASN A 180 11.54 16.76 -12.72
CA ASN A 180 11.71 17.81 -13.73
C ASN A 180 12.20 19.09 -13.04
N GLY A 181 13.52 19.19 -12.94
CA GLY A 181 14.25 20.46 -12.95
C GLY A 181 15.67 20.21 -13.47
N PRO A 182 16.36 21.17 -14.11
CA PRO A 182 16.05 22.59 -14.31
C PRO A 182 16.08 23.09 -15.78
N ASN A 183 15.51 24.29 -16.01
CA ASN A 183 15.69 25.28 -17.09
C ASN A 183 16.53 24.95 -18.34
N THR A 184 15.98 25.20 -19.54
CA THR A 184 16.66 26.03 -20.57
C THR A 184 15.70 26.89 -21.39
N SER A 185 16.07 28.17 -21.44
CA SER A 185 15.59 29.27 -22.28
C SER A 185 15.68 29.02 -23.79
N GLY A 186 14.73 29.59 -24.55
CA GLY A 186 14.78 29.61 -26.03
C GLY A 186 13.63 30.36 -26.74
N THR A 187 13.58 31.69 -26.54
CA THR A 187 13.29 32.78 -27.52
C THR A 187 12.34 32.58 -28.72
N VAL A 188 11.37 33.50 -28.91
CA VAL A 188 10.97 34.28 -30.13
C VAL A 188 9.81 35.20 -29.69
N ALA A 189 9.62 36.49 -29.99
CA ALA A 189 10.41 37.60 -30.54
C ALA A 189 9.56 38.87 -30.28
N GLU A 190 10.23 40.01 -30.13
CA GLU A 190 9.62 41.35 -30.25
C GLU A 190 8.91 41.53 -31.61
N ARG A 191 7.77 42.24 -31.61
CA ARG A 191 7.47 43.26 -32.64
C ARG A 191 6.34 44.22 -32.22
N ASN A 192 6.74 45.49 -32.11
CA ASN A 192 5.94 46.70 -32.05
C ASN A 192 4.84 46.82 -33.13
N ARG A 193 3.72 47.48 -32.76
CA ARG A 193 2.87 48.47 -33.49
C ARG A 193 1.58 48.65 -32.67
N GLY A 194 1.03 49.82 -32.33
CA GLY A 194 1.31 51.21 -32.71
C GLY A 194 0.36 52.16 -31.95
N SER A 195 0.66 53.45 -32.09
CA SER A 195 0.25 54.63 -31.34
C SER A 195 -1.21 55.12 -31.48
N SER A 196 -1.49 56.22 -30.75
CA SER A 196 -2.53 57.28 -30.91
C SER A 196 -3.78 57.05 -30.04
N HIS A 197 -4.26 57.96 -29.19
CA HIS A 197 -4.05 59.40 -28.99
C HIS A 197 -4.21 59.76 -27.51
#